data_AF-A0AAQ3MNH7-F1
#
_entry.id   AF-A0AAQ3MNH7-F1
#
_cell.length_a   1.000
_cell.length_b   1.000
_cell.length_c   1.000
_cell.angle_alpha   90.00
_cell.angle_beta   90.00
_cell.angle_gamma   90.00
#
_symmetry.space_group_name_H-M   'P 1'
#
loop_
_entity.id
_entity.type
_entity.pdbx_description
1 polymer ?
#
loop_
_entity_poly.entity_id
_entity_poly.type
_entity_poly.pdbx_seq_one_letter_code
_entity_poly.pdbx_strand_id
1 'polypeptide(L)'
;MLNKINRISGSVQCKRCLNVFEMEIDVRKKLSELRRFTEGQKEDMKNRAPVEWMKPVLPKCEHCGRENSVTPVLSGVKKKAINWLFLFLSQTLGCCTIKQLKYFCKHTKNHRTASKNHLVYIAYSGLSRQFASECFDF
;
A
#
# COMPACT_ATOMS: atom_id res chain seq x y z
N MET A 1 3.93 -18.36 11.26
CA MET A 1 4.91 -17.48 11.94
C MET A 1 5.53 -16.46 10.99
N LEU A 2 4.93 -15.26 10.84
CA LEU A 2 5.68 -14.09 10.36
C LEU A 2 6.72 -13.73 11.43
N ASN A 3 7.98 -14.06 11.15
CA ASN A 3 9.16 -13.79 11.97
C ASN A 3 9.23 -12.31 12.41
N LYS A 4 8.74 -11.94 13.60
CA LYS A 4 9.05 -10.69 14.34
C LYS A 4 9.30 -9.41 13.50
N ILE A 5 8.64 -9.21 12.36
CA ILE A 5 8.82 -8.00 11.55
C ILE A 5 8.02 -6.90 12.23
N ASN A 6 8.69 -6.18 13.13
CA ASN A 6 8.10 -5.07 13.86
C ASN A 6 8.13 -3.79 13.03
N ARG A 7 9.11 -3.66 12.13
CA ARG A 7 9.32 -2.45 11.32
C ARG A 7 9.60 -2.82 9.86
N ILE A 8 9.18 -1.97 8.94
CA ILE A 8 9.48 -2.07 7.51
C ILE A 8 9.80 -0.69 6.96
N SER A 9 10.80 -0.62 6.10
CA SER A 9 11.26 0.62 5.50
C SER A 9 10.92 0.69 4.01
N GLY A 10 10.76 1.91 3.50
CA GLY A 10 10.53 2.18 2.10
C GLY A 10 11.05 3.56 1.69
N SER A 11 11.63 3.64 0.48
CA SER A 11 12.07 4.92 -0.08
C SER A 11 10.88 5.77 -0.48
N VAL A 12 10.86 7.01 0.02
CA VAL A 12 9.80 7.99 -0.21
C VAL A 12 10.39 9.32 -0.65
N GLN A 13 9.57 10.14 -1.29
CA GLN A 13 9.91 11.49 -1.71
C GLN A 13 8.83 12.47 -1.27
N CYS A 14 9.23 13.62 -0.72
CA CYS A 14 8.30 14.71 -0.51
C CYS A 14 8.02 15.44 -1.83
N LYS A 15 6.74 15.60 -2.19
CA LYS A 15 6.31 16.36 -3.38
C LYS A 15 6.48 17.88 -3.25
N ARG A 16 6.88 18.39 -2.07
CA ARG A 16 7.01 19.83 -1.78
C ARG A 16 8.47 20.28 -1.78
N CYS A 17 9.31 19.64 -0.95
CA CYS A 17 10.72 19.97 -0.87
C CYS A 17 11.63 19.03 -1.66
N LEU A 18 11.06 18.04 -2.35
CA LEU A 18 11.75 17.08 -3.23
C LEU A 18 12.77 16.14 -2.55
N ASN A 19 13.00 16.28 -1.25
CA ASN A 19 13.85 15.38 -0.47
C ASN A 19 13.37 13.92 -0.60
N VAL A 20 14.33 13.04 -0.85
CA VAL A 20 14.17 11.58 -0.89
C VAL A 20 14.80 11.03 0.39
N PHE A 21 14.04 10.21 1.11
CA PHE A 21 14.48 9.63 2.38
C PHE A 21 13.87 8.26 2.58
N GLU A 22 14.37 7.53 3.56
CA GLU A 22 13.83 6.23 3.95
C GLU A 22 12.83 6.42 5.08
N MET A 23 11.59 5.97 4.86
CA MET A 23 10.54 6.02 5.86
C MET A 23 10.37 4.63 6.47
N GLU A 24 10.44 4.56 7.79
CA GLU A 24 10.19 3.35 8.56
C GLU A 24 8.79 3.39 9.20
N ILE A 25 8.07 2.27 9.15
CA ILE A 25 6.75 2.15 9.76
C ILE A 25 6.68 0.93 10.69
N ASP A 26 5.96 1.09 11.80
CA ASP A 26 5.60 -0.01 12.70
C ASP A 26 4.51 -0.87 12.04
N VAL A 27 4.81 -2.15 11.83
CA VAL A 27 3.93 -3.08 11.12
C VAL A 27 2.64 -3.31 11.90
N ARG A 28 2.71 -3.50 13.23
CA ARG A 28 1.55 -3.81 14.07
C ARG A 28 0.58 -2.63 14.11
N LYS A 29 1.10 -1.42 14.30
CA LYS A 29 0.34 -0.17 14.31
C LYS A 29 -0.36 0.03 12.96
N LYS A 30 0.37 -0.06 11.85
CA LYS A 30 -0.18 0.15 10.52
C LYS A 30 -1.20 -0.91 10.11
N LEU A 31 -0.98 -2.16 10.51
CA LEU A 31 -1.94 -3.23 10.28
C LEU A 31 -3.24 -3.00 11.08
N SER A 32 -3.14 -2.56 12.33
CA SER A 32 -4.31 -2.21 13.14
C SER A 32 -5.11 -1.05 12.52
N GLU A 33 -4.43 0.00 12.06
CA GLU A 33 -5.05 1.11 11.33
C GLU A 33 -5.79 0.64 10.07
N LEU A 34 -5.18 -0.25 9.29
CA LEU A 34 -5.78 -0.79 8.06
C LEU A 34 -6.98 -1.71 8.35
N ARG A 35 -6.92 -2.54 9.40
CA ARG A 35 -8.04 -3.41 9.81
C ARG A 35 -9.25 -2.57 10.19
N ARG A 36 -9.06 -1.56 11.04
CA ARG A 36 -10.13 -0.63 11.44
C ARG A 36 -10.75 0.09 10.23
N PHE A 37 -9.94 0.49 9.26
CA PHE A 37 -10.44 1.12 8.04
C PHE A 37 -11.29 0.15 7.21
N THR A 38 -10.82 -1.08 7.01
CA THR A 38 -11.52 -2.08 6.17
C THR A 38 -12.83 -2.57 6.80
N GLU A 39 -12.88 -2.76 8.12
CA GLU A 39 -14.12 -3.10 8.83
C GLU A 39 -15.24 -2.08 8.60
N GLY A 40 -14.90 -0.79 8.56
CA GLY A 40 -15.85 0.29 8.27
C GLY A 40 -16.25 0.43 6.79
N GLN A 41 -15.72 -0.39 5.88
CA GLN A 41 -15.91 -0.26 4.43
C GLN A 41 -16.35 -1.56 3.73
N LYS A 42 -16.46 -2.69 4.45
CA LYS A 42 -16.71 -4.03 3.87
C LYS A 42 -17.97 -4.12 3.01
N GLU A 43 -19.06 -3.45 3.40
CA GLU A 43 -20.34 -3.51 2.67
C GLU A 43 -20.35 -2.65 1.39
N ASP A 44 -19.54 -1.60 1.34
CA ASP A 44 -19.55 -0.60 0.25
C ASP A 44 -18.59 -0.92 -0.90
N MET A 45 -17.56 -1.73 -0.62
CA MET A 45 -16.50 -2.05 -1.57
C MET A 45 -16.94 -3.15 -2.53
N LYS A 46 -17.87 -2.83 -3.45
CA LYS A 46 -18.39 -3.69 -4.54
C LYS A 46 -17.31 -4.04 -5.58
N ASN A 47 -16.23 -4.69 -5.16
CA ASN A 47 -15.00 -4.95 -5.91
C ASN A 47 -14.24 -3.70 -6.39
N ARG A 48 -14.45 -2.56 -5.74
CA ARG A 48 -13.83 -1.28 -6.09
C ARG A 48 -13.16 -0.68 -4.86
N ALA A 49 -11.97 -0.11 -5.07
CA ALA A 49 -11.28 0.61 -4.02
C ALA A 49 -12.05 1.88 -3.66
N PRO A 50 -12.18 2.21 -2.37
CA PRO A 50 -12.78 3.45 -1.92
C PRO A 50 -11.89 4.64 -2.32
N VAL A 51 -12.44 5.85 -2.24
CA VAL A 51 -11.77 7.07 -2.71
C VAL A 51 -10.45 7.29 -1.97
N GLU A 52 -10.40 6.94 -0.69
CA GLU A 52 -9.26 7.04 0.21
C GLU A 52 -8.08 6.18 -0.27
N TRP A 53 -8.33 5.00 -0.82
CA TRP A 53 -7.27 4.17 -1.40
C TRP A 53 -6.82 4.66 -2.78
N MET A 54 -7.71 5.35 -3.50
CA MET A 54 -7.39 5.95 -4.79
C MET A 54 -6.64 7.28 -4.64
N LYS A 55 -6.90 8.00 -3.55
CA LYS A 55 -6.30 9.27 -3.15
C LYS A 55 -5.77 9.13 -1.72
N PRO A 56 -4.67 8.38 -1.53
CA PRO A 56 -4.14 8.10 -0.20
C PRO A 56 -3.77 9.39 0.53
N VAL A 57 -4.15 9.46 1.80
CA VAL A 57 -3.67 10.49 2.72
C VAL A 57 -2.19 10.23 2.96
N LEU A 58 -1.35 11.11 2.43
CA LEU A 58 0.09 10.97 2.48
C LEU A 58 0.64 11.41 3.85
N PRO A 59 1.74 10.81 4.32
CA PRO A 59 2.40 11.26 5.54
C PRO A 59 2.90 12.71 5.45
N LYS A 60 3.08 13.31 6.62
CA LYS A 60 3.82 14.55 6.80
C LYS A 60 5.29 14.34 6.42
N CYS A 61 5.88 15.33 5.77
CA CYS A 61 7.32 15.32 5.52
C CYS A 61 8.10 15.74 6.77
N GLU A 62 9.07 14.93 7.19
CA GLU A 62 9.94 15.24 8.32
C GLU A 62 10.91 16.40 8.06
N HIS A 63 11.29 16.64 6.80
CA HIS A 63 12.23 17.70 6.44
C HIS A 63 11.59 19.09 6.30
N CYS A 64 10.35 19.20 5.81
CA CYS A 64 9.69 20.50 5.58
C CYS A 64 8.39 20.69 6.36
N GLY A 65 7.96 19.69 7.14
CA GLY A 65 6.75 19.75 7.95
C GLY A 65 5.43 19.81 7.17
N ARG A 66 5.44 19.69 5.85
CA ARG A 66 4.20 19.75 5.05
C ARG A 66 3.40 18.46 5.17
N GLU A 67 2.15 18.58 5.61
CA GLU A 67 1.17 17.50 5.63
C GLU A 67 0.83 17.01 4.22
N ASN A 68 0.36 15.76 4.10
CA ASN A 68 -0.12 15.16 2.85
C ASN A 68 0.83 15.34 1.66
N SER A 69 2.14 15.08 1.86
CA SER A 69 3.16 15.43 0.89
C SER A 69 4.13 14.30 0.50
N VAL A 70 4.23 13.24 1.31
CA VAL A 70 5.23 12.18 1.13
C VAL A 70 4.66 11.02 0.31
N THR A 71 5.26 10.71 -0.85
CA THR A 71 4.84 9.61 -1.72
C THR A 71 5.94 8.55 -1.83
N PRO A 72 5.61 7.27 -2.05
CA PRO A 72 6.62 6.26 -2.38
C PRO A 72 7.37 6.61 -3.67
N VAL A 73 8.67 6.31 -3.71
CA VAL A 73 9.49 6.40 -4.91
C VAL A 73 9.22 5.18 -5.78
N LEU A 74 8.55 5.42 -6.93
CA LEU A 74 8.16 4.34 -7.86
C LEU A 74 8.72 4.54 -9.27
N SER A 75 9.23 5.73 -9.58
CA SER A 75 9.85 6.01 -10.87
C SER A 75 11.20 5.28 -10.96
N GLY A 76 11.50 4.65 -12.09
CA GLY A 76 12.73 3.87 -12.30
C GLY A 76 12.79 2.53 -11.55
N VAL A 77 11.88 2.25 -10.61
CA VAL A 77 11.85 0.98 -9.87
C VAL A 77 11.31 -0.14 -10.76
N LYS A 78 12.10 -1.23 -10.92
CA LYS A 78 11.65 -2.45 -11.60
C LYS A 78 10.42 -3.01 -10.88
N LYS A 79 9.37 -3.40 -11.61
CA LYS A 79 8.09 -3.86 -11.02
C LYS A 79 8.25 -5.01 -10.01
N LYS A 80 9.21 -5.90 -10.24
CA LYS A 80 9.57 -7.02 -9.34
C LYS A 80 10.24 -6.60 -8.03
N ALA A 81 10.81 -5.40 -7.99
CA ALA A 81 11.52 -4.83 -6.84
C ALA A 81 10.65 -3.83 -6.06
N ILE A 82 9.39 -3.64 -6.45
CA ILE A 82 8.45 -2.80 -5.70
C ILE A 82 8.20 -3.46 -4.34
N ASN A 83 8.39 -2.70 -3.27
CA ASN A 83 8.07 -3.14 -1.91
C ASN A 83 6.55 -3.09 -1.67
N TRP A 84 5.84 -4.12 -2.16
CA TRP A 84 4.38 -4.20 -2.08
C TRP A 84 3.85 -4.21 -0.65
N LEU A 85 4.59 -4.81 0.29
CA LEU A 85 4.20 -4.85 1.71
C LEU A 85 4.27 -3.46 2.35
N PHE A 86 5.32 -2.69 2.08
CA PHE A 86 5.42 -1.31 2.54
C PHE A 86 4.26 -0.45 1.98
N LEU A 87 3.96 -0.57 0.68
CA LEU A 87 2.86 0.18 0.06
C LEU A 87 1.50 -0.19 0.66
N PHE A 88 1.29 -1.46 0.96
CA PHE A 88 0.07 -1.96 1.59
C PHE A 88 -0.11 -1.40 3.01
N LEU A 89 0.91 -1.53 3.85
CA LEU A 89 0.86 -1.08 5.24
C LEU A 89 0.81 0.45 5.36
N SER A 90 1.54 1.18 4.51
CA SER A 90 1.45 2.64 4.43
C SER A 90 0.16 3.14 3.77
N GLN A 91 -0.67 2.25 3.25
CA GLN A 91 -1.88 2.55 2.50
C GLN A 91 -1.65 3.42 1.26
N THR A 92 -0.54 3.22 0.55
CA THR A 92 -0.12 4.03 -0.62
C THR A 92 -0.18 3.29 -1.96
N LEU A 93 -0.84 2.12 -2.03
CA LEU A 93 -1.01 1.36 -3.30
C LEU A 93 -1.71 2.18 -4.40
N GLY A 94 -2.52 3.18 -4.04
CA GLY A 94 -3.11 4.15 -4.97
C GLY A 94 -2.08 4.97 -5.76
N CYS A 95 -0.86 5.13 -5.23
CA CYS A 95 0.24 5.81 -5.93
C CYS A 95 0.79 5.00 -7.12
N CYS A 96 0.54 3.68 -7.15
CA CYS A 96 1.00 2.84 -8.25
C CYS A 96 0.32 3.20 -9.59
N THR A 97 1.08 3.03 -10.66
CA THR A 97 0.54 3.07 -12.02
C THR A 97 -0.29 1.82 -12.32
N ILE A 98 -1.19 1.90 -13.32
CA ILE A 98 -1.95 0.74 -13.80
C ILE A 98 -1.01 -0.39 -14.25
N LYS A 99 0.13 -0.07 -14.88
CA LYS A 99 1.12 -1.07 -15.34
C LYS A 99 1.78 -1.82 -14.18
N GLN A 100 2.02 -1.15 -13.05
CA GLN A 100 2.56 -1.77 -11.84
C GLN A 100 1.49 -2.64 -11.16
N LEU A 101 0.26 -2.13 -11.00
CA LEU A 101 -0.83 -2.89 -10.40
C LEU A 101 -1.20 -4.14 -11.23
N LYS A 102 -1.27 -4.03 -12.56
CA LYS A 102 -1.49 -5.18 -13.45
C LYS A 102 -0.39 -6.23 -13.29
N TYR A 103 0.86 -5.81 -13.10
CA TYR A 103 1.97 -6.73 -12.83
C TYR A 103 1.74 -7.50 -11.52
N PHE A 104 1.43 -6.80 -10.43
CA PHE A 104 1.11 -7.45 -9.15
C PHE A 104 -0.06 -8.44 -9.28
N CYS A 105 -1.15 -8.03 -9.92
CA CYS A 105 -2.34 -8.88 -10.10
C CYS A 105 -2.03 -10.12 -10.95
N LYS A 106 -1.23 -9.98 -12.01
CA LYS A 106 -0.74 -11.11 -12.83
C LYS A 106 0.03 -12.13 -11.99
N HIS A 107 0.90 -11.66 -11.11
CA HIS A 107 1.76 -12.53 -10.28
C HIS A 107 1.07 -13.07 -9.02
N THR A 108 -0.12 -12.58 -8.70
CA THR A 108 -0.98 -13.12 -7.63
C THR A 108 -2.17 -13.92 -8.17
N LYS A 109 -2.13 -14.33 -9.45
CA LYS A 109 -3.17 -15.09 -10.15
C LYS A 109 -4.54 -14.39 -10.24
N ASN A 110 -4.57 -13.06 -10.09
CA ASN A 110 -5.78 -12.23 -10.25
C ASN A 110 -5.80 -11.57 -11.63
N HIS A 111 -5.88 -12.38 -12.69
CA HIS A 111 -5.83 -11.87 -14.07
C HIS A 111 -7.14 -11.19 -14.47
N ARG A 112 -7.16 -9.85 -14.54
CA ARG A 112 -8.28 -9.08 -15.11
C ARG A 112 -7.81 -7.86 -15.89
N THR A 113 -8.50 -7.57 -16.99
CA THR A 113 -8.57 -6.22 -17.55
C THR A 113 -9.51 -5.42 -16.66
N ALA A 114 -8.95 -4.57 -15.81
CA ALA A 114 -9.73 -3.80 -14.86
C ALA A 114 -9.23 -2.35 -14.78
N SER A 115 -10.15 -1.44 -14.44
CA SER A 115 -9.81 -0.04 -14.15
C SER A 115 -8.94 0.06 -12.89
N LYS A 116 -8.28 1.22 -12.70
CA LYS A 116 -7.32 1.39 -11.60
C LYS A 116 -7.92 1.09 -10.22
N ASN A 117 -9.15 1.53 -9.94
CA ASN A 117 -9.84 1.27 -8.68
C ASN A 117 -10.12 -0.22 -8.41
N HIS A 118 -10.42 -1.01 -9.44
CA HIS A 118 -10.53 -2.46 -9.30
C HIS A 118 -9.17 -3.09 -9.03
N LEU A 119 -8.12 -2.67 -9.74
CA LEU A 119 -6.77 -3.19 -9.55
C LEU A 119 -6.22 -2.88 -8.15
N VAL A 120 -6.47 -1.68 -7.62
CA VAL A 120 -6.10 -1.31 -6.25
C VAL A 120 -6.85 -2.20 -5.24
N TYR A 121 -8.16 -2.39 -5.42
CA TYR A 121 -8.95 -3.27 -4.55
C TYR A 121 -8.41 -4.70 -4.53
N ILE A 122 -8.13 -5.26 -5.71
CA ILE A 122 -7.55 -6.61 -5.86
C ILE A 122 -6.19 -6.68 -5.17
N ALA A 123 -5.34 -5.65 -5.32
CA ALA A 123 -4.03 -5.61 -4.68
C ALA A 123 -4.13 -5.63 -3.15
N TYR A 124 -4.97 -4.75 -2.57
CA TYR A 124 -5.21 -4.75 -1.12
C TYR A 124 -5.80 -6.07 -0.62
N SER A 125 -6.79 -6.62 -1.34
CA SER A 125 -7.44 -7.88 -0.96
C SER A 125 -6.47 -9.07 -1.03
N GLY A 126 -5.64 -9.10 -2.09
CA GLY A 126 -4.59 -10.11 -2.27
C GLY A 126 -3.55 -10.06 -1.16
N LEU A 127 -3.03 -8.87 -0.83
CA LEU A 127 -2.05 -8.68 0.22
C LEU A 127 -2.64 -8.95 1.61
N SER A 128 -3.87 -8.51 1.88
CA SER A 128 -4.56 -8.80 3.14
C SER A 128 -4.71 -10.29 3.37
N ARG A 129 -5.05 -11.05 2.31
CA ARG A 129 -5.18 -12.50 2.38
C ARG A 129 -3.83 -13.20 2.57
N GLN A 130 -2.77 -12.76 1.89
CA GLN A 130 -1.41 -13.28 2.11
C GLN A 130 -0.98 -13.06 3.56
N PHE A 131 -1.20 -11.85 4.07
CA PHE A 131 -0.90 -11.50 5.45
C PHE A 131 -1.75 -12.31 6.46
N ALA A 132 -3.03 -12.54 6.16
CA ALA A 132 -3.90 -13.37 7.00
C ALA A 132 -3.47 -14.84 6.97
N SER A 133 -3.16 -15.40 5.79
CA SER A 133 -2.70 -16.79 5.64
C SER A 133 -1.39 -17.07 6.39
N GLU A 134 -0.55 -16.05 6.58
CA GLU A 134 0.69 -16.15 7.36
C GLU A 134 0.49 -15.89 8.88
N CYS A 135 -0.69 -15.40 9.26
CA CYS A 135 -1.10 -15.06 10.63
C CYS A 135 -2.10 -16.06 11.26
N PHE A 136 -2.49 -17.15 10.60
CA PHE A 136 -3.30 -18.19 11.23
C PHE A 136 -2.43 -19.11 12.09
N ASP A 137 -2.24 -18.71 13.33
CA ASP A 137 -2.33 -19.59 14.49
C ASP A 137 -3.32 -18.89 15.44
N PHE A 138 -4.61 -19.24 15.34
CA PHE A 138 -5.62 -18.95 16.38
C PHE A 138 -6.01 -20.28 17.00
#